data_AF-A0AAV6K7K0-F1
#
_entry.id   AF-A0AAV6K7K0-F1
#
_cell.length_a   1.000
_cell.length_b   1.000
_cell.length_c   1.000
_cell.angle_alpha   90.00
_cell.angle_beta   90.00
_cell.angle_gamma   90.00
#
_symmetry.space_group_name_H-M   'P 1'
#
loop_
_entity.id
_entity.type
_entity.pdbx_description
1 polymer ?
#
loop_
_entity_poly.entity_id
_entity_poly.type
_entity_poly.pdbx_seq_one_letter_code
_entity_poly.pdbx_strand_id
1 'polypeptide(L)'
;MHNITRWSVSSTGGVLESLGYKEGYRVDVDIPEGTWAEALSFHDVLIFNTGHWWWAPSKFNPVKSPMLFFEKGLPVMPPIPPAVGLDMVLKHMTSFVERRMKPTAILFFRTQSPRHFEGGDWDQGGSCQRIHPLSPQEVGKLFSVDNNGTNVETRLVNQHLYKALDSSVFNVLDITRMSEFRADAHPSTAGGKKHDDCMHWCLPGVTDTWNDLFVAHLDNIQGRN
;
A
#
# COMPACT_ATOMS: atom_id res chain seq x y z
N MET A 1 -8.72 1.41 -2.58
CA MET A 1 -8.77 2.00 -3.93
C MET A 1 -9.38 1.05 -4.95
N HIS A 2 -8.94 -0.20 -5.07
CA HIS A 2 -9.59 -1.13 -6.00
C HIS A 2 -10.43 -2.16 -5.25
N ASN A 3 -11.48 -2.64 -5.91
CA ASN A 3 -12.37 -3.64 -5.35
C ASN A 3 -11.64 -4.99 -5.34
N ILE A 4 -11.38 -5.53 -4.15
CA ILE A 4 -10.82 -6.87 -3.99
C ILE A 4 -11.97 -7.78 -3.57
N THR A 5 -12.32 -8.72 -4.42
CA THR A 5 -13.44 -9.64 -4.20
C THR A 5 -12.97 -11.08 -4.24
N ARG A 6 -13.66 -11.97 -3.51
CA ARG A 6 -13.34 -13.40 -3.59
C ARG A 6 -13.70 -13.91 -4.98
N TRP A 7 -12.73 -14.56 -5.62
CA TRP A 7 -12.92 -15.26 -6.88
C TRP A 7 -12.91 -16.76 -6.61
N SER A 8 -13.83 -17.48 -7.24
CA SER A 8 -13.91 -18.93 -7.19
C SER A 8 -14.36 -19.45 -8.55
N VAL A 9 -14.03 -20.70 -8.82
CA VAL A 9 -14.43 -21.42 -10.05
C VAL A 9 -15.90 -21.17 -10.39
N SER A 10 -16.15 -20.81 -11.65
CA SER A 10 -17.49 -20.75 -12.21
C SER A 10 -17.91 -22.12 -12.76
N SER A 11 -19.21 -22.44 -12.74
CA SER A 11 -19.74 -23.70 -13.29
C SER A 11 -19.57 -23.82 -14.81
N THR A 12 -19.27 -22.71 -15.50
CA THR A 12 -19.11 -22.64 -16.96
C THR A 12 -17.68 -22.89 -17.43
N GLY A 13 -16.70 -22.93 -16.52
CA GLY A 13 -15.27 -23.07 -16.84
C GLY A 13 -14.68 -21.84 -17.54
N GLY A 14 -13.47 -21.44 -17.15
CA GLY A 14 -12.75 -20.28 -17.68
C GLY A 14 -11.25 -20.53 -17.80
N VAL A 15 -10.54 -19.52 -18.33
CA VAL A 15 -9.08 -19.63 -18.58
C VAL A 15 -8.25 -19.77 -17.31
N LEU A 16 -8.75 -19.28 -16.17
CA LEU A 16 -8.07 -19.45 -14.88
C LEU A 16 -8.27 -20.88 -14.35
N GLU A 17 -9.46 -21.42 -14.51
CA GLU A 17 -9.78 -22.81 -14.16
C GLU A 17 -8.95 -23.81 -14.98
N SER A 18 -8.74 -23.54 -16.28
CA SER A 18 -7.92 -24.40 -17.14
C SER A 18 -6.44 -24.39 -16.76
N LEU A 19 -5.97 -23.36 -16.06
CA LEU A 19 -4.64 -23.27 -15.45
C LEU A 19 -4.58 -23.84 -14.02
N GLY A 20 -5.69 -24.39 -13.51
CA GLY A 20 -5.76 -25.06 -12.22
C GLY A 20 -6.05 -24.16 -11.03
N TYR A 21 -6.37 -22.88 -11.24
CA TYR A 21 -6.83 -22.00 -10.15
C TYR A 21 -8.23 -22.43 -9.70
N LYS A 22 -8.38 -22.64 -8.39
CA LYS A 22 -9.66 -23.06 -7.77
C LYS A 22 -10.35 -21.91 -7.05
N GLU A 23 -9.55 -21.08 -6.40
CA GLU A 23 -9.99 -19.87 -5.70
C GLU A 23 -8.87 -18.83 -5.73
N GLY A 24 -9.22 -17.59 -5.42
CA GLY A 24 -8.30 -16.47 -5.36
C GLY A 24 -9.01 -15.18 -4.99
N TYR A 25 -8.32 -14.07 -5.17
CA TYR A 25 -8.87 -12.74 -4.96
C TYR A 25 -8.81 -11.96 -6.26
N ARG A 26 -9.97 -11.66 -6.82
CA ARG A 26 -10.10 -10.80 -7.99
C ARG A 26 -9.72 -9.37 -7.61
N VAL A 27 -8.81 -8.80 -8.38
CA VAL A 27 -8.39 -7.41 -8.31
C VAL A 27 -8.64 -6.77 -9.67
N ASP A 28 -9.69 -5.94 -9.77
CA ASP A 28 -9.96 -5.18 -10.97
C ASP A 28 -9.03 -3.95 -11.03
N VAL A 29 -8.12 -3.94 -12.01
CA VAL A 29 -7.08 -2.91 -12.09
C VAL A 29 -7.61 -1.58 -12.62
N ASP A 30 -8.69 -1.60 -13.40
CA ASP A 30 -9.26 -0.45 -14.10
C ASP A 30 -10.64 -0.02 -13.56
N ILE A 31 -11.17 -0.73 -12.57
CA ILE A 31 -12.47 -0.44 -11.95
C ILE A 31 -12.25 0.04 -10.51
N PRO A 32 -12.40 1.35 -10.24
CA PRO A 32 -12.34 1.86 -8.88
C PRO A 32 -13.57 1.41 -8.09
N GLU A 33 -13.39 1.18 -6.79
CA GLU A 33 -14.51 0.98 -5.88
C GLU A 33 -15.37 2.27 -5.81
N GLY A 34 -16.70 2.11 -5.82
CA GLY A 34 -17.64 3.21 -6.06
C GLY A 34 -17.61 4.31 -4.99
N THR A 35 -17.47 3.96 -3.71
CA THR A 35 -17.61 4.94 -2.61
C THR A 35 -16.54 6.03 -2.63
N TRP A 36 -15.30 5.70 -2.96
CA TRP A 36 -14.24 6.72 -3.04
C TRP A 36 -14.13 7.36 -4.44
N ALA A 37 -14.59 6.67 -5.49
CA ALA A 37 -14.57 7.23 -6.84
C ALA A 37 -15.40 8.52 -6.95
N GLU A 38 -16.50 8.60 -6.21
CA GLU A 38 -17.36 9.80 -6.16
C GLU A 38 -16.70 10.95 -5.40
N ALA A 39 -15.88 10.64 -4.38
CA ALA A 39 -15.19 11.61 -3.52
C ALA A 39 -14.34 12.62 -4.30
N LEU A 40 -13.81 12.20 -5.45
CA LEU A 40 -12.99 13.02 -6.35
C LEU A 40 -13.70 14.29 -6.84
N SER A 41 -15.02 14.23 -6.97
CA SER A 41 -15.81 15.30 -7.57
C SER A 41 -16.22 16.39 -6.59
N PHE A 42 -16.04 16.16 -5.28
CA PHE A 42 -16.51 17.10 -4.25
C PHE A 42 -15.51 17.43 -3.13
N HIS A 43 -14.38 16.74 -3.01
CA HIS A 43 -13.32 17.12 -2.07
C HIS A 43 -12.27 18.05 -2.69
N ASP A 44 -11.78 19.00 -1.91
CA ASP A 44 -10.75 19.95 -2.34
C ASP A 44 -9.33 19.46 -2.04
N VAL A 45 -9.18 18.52 -1.09
CA VAL A 45 -7.91 17.85 -0.80
C VAL A 45 -8.16 16.36 -0.68
N LEU A 46 -7.37 15.56 -1.40
CA LEU A 46 -7.46 14.09 -1.38
C LEU A 46 -6.07 13.50 -1.10
N ILE A 47 -6.00 12.60 -0.13
CA ILE A 47 -4.75 11.92 0.27
C ILE A 47 -4.91 10.42 0.06
N PHE A 48 -4.10 9.86 -0.82
CA PHE A 48 -4.12 8.45 -1.20
C PHE A 48 -2.95 7.70 -0.56
N ASN A 49 -3.12 6.40 -0.28
CA ASN A 49 -2.05 5.52 0.15
C ASN A 49 -2.28 4.07 -0.31
N THR A 50 -1.22 3.30 -0.48
CA THR A 50 -1.28 1.86 -0.76
C THR A 50 -0.11 1.17 -0.06
N GLY A 51 -0.21 -0.12 0.25
CA GLY A 51 0.77 -0.69 1.19
C GLY A 51 0.70 -2.18 1.45
N HIS A 52 0.58 -2.54 2.73
CA HIS A 52 0.97 -3.84 3.28
C HIS A 52 0.42 -5.09 2.57
N TRP A 53 -0.72 -5.00 1.87
CA TRP A 53 -1.37 -6.16 1.28
C TRP A 53 -0.72 -6.69 0.00
N TRP A 54 0.10 -5.88 -0.69
CA TRP A 54 0.74 -6.29 -1.95
C TRP A 54 1.81 -7.39 -1.79
N TRP A 55 2.42 -7.49 -0.61
CA TRP A 55 3.43 -8.50 -0.26
C TRP A 55 3.03 -9.28 1.00
N ALA A 56 1.73 -9.53 1.19
CA ALA A 56 1.20 -10.26 2.34
C ALA A 56 0.75 -11.68 1.97
N PRO A 57 1.66 -12.69 1.94
CA PRO A 57 1.28 -14.07 1.61
C PRO A 57 0.31 -14.70 2.62
N SER A 58 0.27 -14.17 3.84
CA SER A 58 -0.69 -14.54 4.89
C SER A 58 -2.11 -14.02 4.62
N LYS A 59 -2.27 -13.05 3.70
CA LYS A 59 -3.57 -12.59 3.19
C LYS A 59 -3.89 -13.19 1.82
N PHE A 60 -2.91 -13.15 0.91
CA PHE A 60 -3.04 -13.60 -0.47
C PHE A 60 -2.00 -14.69 -0.73
N ASN A 61 -2.36 -15.94 -0.45
CA ASN A 61 -1.41 -17.05 -0.61
C ASN A 61 -1.12 -17.23 -2.10
N PRO A 62 0.15 -17.16 -2.54
CA PRO A 62 0.49 -17.14 -3.98
C PRO A 62 0.13 -18.43 -4.73
N VAL A 63 -0.19 -19.51 -4.01
CA VAL A 63 -0.57 -20.81 -4.59
C VAL A 63 -2.03 -21.13 -4.31
N LYS A 64 -2.49 -21.02 -3.06
CA LYS A 64 -3.82 -21.45 -2.64
C LYS A 64 -4.91 -20.44 -2.97
N SER A 65 -4.63 -19.15 -2.76
CA SER A 65 -5.61 -18.06 -2.90
C SER A 65 -4.92 -16.77 -3.38
N PRO A 66 -4.33 -16.78 -4.58
CA PRO A 66 -3.51 -15.67 -5.07
C PRO A 66 -4.37 -14.46 -5.44
N MET A 67 -3.70 -13.32 -5.62
CA MET A 67 -4.30 -12.20 -6.35
C MET A 67 -4.42 -12.57 -7.83
N LEU A 68 -5.60 -12.37 -8.39
CA LEU A 68 -5.93 -12.61 -9.79
C LEU A 68 -6.39 -11.29 -10.38
N PHE A 69 -5.62 -10.75 -11.32
CA PHE A 69 -5.85 -9.43 -11.88
C PHE A 69 -6.81 -9.48 -13.05
N PHE A 70 -7.70 -8.50 -13.12
CA PHE A 70 -8.69 -8.35 -14.18
C PHE A 70 -8.61 -6.95 -14.77
N GLU A 71 -8.72 -6.85 -16.09
CA GLU A 71 -8.83 -5.60 -16.82
C GLU A 71 -10.02 -5.71 -17.78
N LYS A 72 -10.91 -4.71 -17.78
CA LYS A 72 -12.15 -4.71 -18.58
C LYS A 72 -13.02 -5.96 -18.34
N GLY A 73 -13.01 -6.46 -17.10
CA GLY A 73 -13.76 -7.64 -16.69
C GLY A 73 -13.18 -8.99 -17.16
N LEU A 74 -12.04 -9.00 -17.85
CA LEU A 74 -11.35 -10.21 -18.29
C LEU A 74 -10.09 -10.44 -17.45
N PRO A 75 -9.72 -11.71 -17.18
CA PRO A 75 -8.49 -11.99 -16.46
C PRO A 75 -7.27 -11.56 -17.29
N VAL A 76 -6.29 -10.96 -16.64
CA VAL A 76 -5.00 -10.60 -17.24
C VAL A 76 -4.18 -11.88 -17.43
N MET A 77 -3.78 -12.14 -18.68
CA MET A 77 -3.10 -13.38 -19.08
C MET A 77 -1.73 -13.11 -19.73
N PRO A 78 -0.67 -13.89 -19.39
CA PRO A 78 -0.63 -14.90 -18.31
C PRO A 78 -0.82 -14.25 -16.92
N PRO A 79 -1.16 -15.02 -15.87
CA PRO A 79 -1.26 -14.49 -14.52
C PRO A 79 0.03 -13.78 -14.11
N ILE A 80 -0.11 -12.60 -13.53
CA ILE A 80 1.01 -11.71 -13.21
C ILE A 80 1.25 -11.65 -11.69
N PRO A 81 2.50 -11.39 -11.26
CA PRO A 81 2.80 -11.23 -9.84
C PRO A 81 2.25 -9.89 -9.29
N PRO A 82 2.06 -9.78 -7.95
CA PRO A 82 1.53 -8.57 -7.32
C PRO A 82 2.27 -7.28 -7.67
N ALA A 83 3.59 -7.32 -7.89
CA ALA A 83 4.38 -6.17 -8.30
C ALA A 83 3.91 -5.56 -9.64
N VAL A 84 3.64 -6.41 -10.64
CA VAL A 84 3.14 -5.97 -11.95
C VAL A 84 1.68 -5.53 -11.84
N GLY A 85 0.89 -6.23 -11.02
CA GLY A 85 -0.49 -5.81 -10.73
C GLY A 85 -0.59 -4.45 -10.04
N LEU A 86 0.34 -4.14 -9.12
CA LEU A 86 0.47 -2.83 -8.47
C LEU A 86 0.78 -1.74 -9.49
N ASP A 87 1.71 -1.98 -10.42
CA ASP A 87 2.01 -1.05 -11.53
C ASP A 87 0.75 -0.75 -12.36
N MET A 88 -0.04 -1.78 -12.70
CA MET A 88 -1.28 -1.60 -13.46
C MET A 88 -2.33 -0.81 -12.67
N VAL A 89 -2.54 -1.17 -11.39
CA VAL A 89 -3.47 -0.49 -10.49
C VAL A 89 -3.10 0.99 -10.33
N LEU A 90 -1.84 1.30 -10.04
CA LEU A 90 -1.40 2.68 -9.86
C LEU A 90 -1.61 3.49 -11.14
N LYS A 91 -1.24 2.94 -12.31
CA LYS A 91 -1.42 3.60 -13.61
C LYS A 91 -2.88 3.94 -13.91
N HIS A 92 -3.79 2.98 -13.70
CA HIS A 92 -5.22 3.20 -13.94
C HIS A 92 -5.83 4.14 -12.92
N MET A 93 -5.43 4.03 -11.65
CA MET A 93 -5.90 4.87 -10.55
C MET A 93 -5.50 6.32 -10.76
N THR A 94 -4.22 6.62 -11.01
CA THR A 94 -3.75 8.00 -11.23
C THR A 94 -4.49 8.63 -12.40
N SER A 95 -4.57 7.91 -13.53
CA SER A 95 -5.29 8.35 -14.71
C SER A 95 -6.78 8.58 -14.45
N PHE A 96 -7.43 7.74 -13.63
CA PHE A 96 -8.84 7.89 -13.26
C PHE A 96 -9.05 9.12 -12.39
N VAL A 97 -8.20 9.32 -11.37
CA VAL A 97 -8.28 10.44 -10.45
C VAL A 97 -8.11 11.77 -11.17
N GLU A 98 -7.08 11.90 -12.00
CA GLU A 98 -6.78 13.13 -12.74
C GLU A 98 -7.91 13.54 -13.69
N ARG A 99 -8.62 12.58 -14.28
CA ARG A 99 -9.78 12.88 -15.15
C ARG A 99 -11.03 13.30 -14.40
N ARG A 100 -11.16 12.93 -13.12
CA ARG A 100 -12.43 13.06 -12.38
C ARG A 100 -12.36 14.05 -11.23
N MET A 101 -11.16 14.40 -10.79
CA MET A 101 -10.93 15.39 -9.73
C MET A 101 -11.57 16.73 -10.08
N LYS A 102 -11.96 17.48 -9.04
CA LYS A 102 -12.24 18.91 -9.19
C LYS A 102 -11.00 19.61 -9.75
N PRO A 103 -11.16 20.60 -10.67
CA PRO A 103 -10.01 21.35 -11.21
C PRO A 103 -9.15 22.05 -10.15
N THR A 104 -9.74 22.39 -9.00
CA THR A 104 -9.06 23.06 -7.88
C THR A 104 -8.56 22.09 -6.80
N ALA A 105 -8.77 20.79 -6.96
CA ALA A 105 -8.39 19.83 -5.93
C ALA A 105 -6.86 19.67 -5.85
N ILE A 106 -6.35 19.54 -4.63
CA ILE A 106 -4.96 19.23 -4.35
C ILE A 106 -4.85 17.74 -4.05
N LEU A 107 -4.04 17.03 -4.83
CA LEU A 107 -3.85 15.60 -4.69
C LEU A 107 -2.53 15.31 -3.97
N PHE A 108 -2.61 14.43 -2.98
CA PHE A 108 -1.45 13.86 -2.31
C PHE A 108 -1.45 12.35 -2.44
N PHE A 109 -0.26 11.78 -2.60
CA PHE A 109 -0.04 10.36 -2.38
C PHE A 109 1.00 10.19 -1.27
N ARG A 110 0.58 9.58 -0.17
CA ARG A 110 1.44 9.28 0.96
C ARG A 110 2.24 8.01 0.68
N THR A 111 3.57 8.10 0.87
CA THR A 111 4.43 6.92 0.78
C THR A 111 4.08 5.88 1.85
N GLN A 112 4.55 4.66 1.64
CA GLN A 112 4.15 3.50 2.44
C GLN A 112 4.56 3.65 3.92
N SER A 113 3.63 3.40 4.83
CA SER A 113 3.94 3.32 6.27
C SER A 113 4.79 2.08 6.52
N PRO A 114 5.99 2.20 7.10
CA PRO A 114 6.79 1.04 7.45
C PRO A 114 6.13 0.22 8.55
N ARG A 115 6.44 -1.07 8.54
CA ARG A 115 6.29 -1.97 9.68
C ARG A 115 7.69 -2.36 10.18
N HIS A 116 7.82 -2.67 11.46
CA HIS A 116 9.11 -2.95 12.11
C HIS A 116 9.15 -4.34 12.73
N PHE A 117 8.79 -5.38 11.97
CA PHE A 117 8.87 -6.73 12.47
C PHE A 117 10.33 -7.22 12.56
N GLU A 118 10.69 -7.78 13.71
CA GLU A 118 11.94 -8.48 13.95
C GLU A 118 11.64 -9.95 14.30
N GLY A 119 12.44 -10.89 13.79
CA GLY A 119 12.29 -12.32 14.07
C GLY A 119 11.27 -13.08 13.21
N GLY A 120 10.54 -12.41 12.33
CA GLY A 120 9.57 -13.02 11.41
C GLY A 120 8.39 -12.10 11.13
N ASP A 121 7.45 -12.53 10.30
CA ASP A 121 6.17 -11.83 10.10
C ASP A 121 5.22 -11.97 11.31
N TRP A 122 4.10 -11.24 11.28
CA TRP A 122 3.08 -11.25 12.32
C TRP A 122 2.52 -12.65 12.65
N ASP A 123 2.51 -13.56 11.68
CA ASP A 123 2.04 -14.95 11.80
C ASP A 123 3.18 -15.96 12.01
N GLN A 124 4.42 -15.48 12.19
CA GLN A 124 5.63 -16.28 12.32
C GLN A 124 6.39 -16.00 13.64
N GLY A 125 5.77 -15.26 14.57
CA GLY A 125 6.41 -14.89 15.84
C GLY A 125 7.21 -13.58 15.78
N GLY A 126 6.98 -12.75 14.75
CA GLY A 126 7.56 -11.41 14.66
C GLY A 126 7.15 -10.49 15.80
N SER A 127 8.06 -9.61 16.22
CA SER A 127 7.85 -8.64 17.31
C SER A 127 8.46 -7.27 17.00
N CYS A 128 8.15 -6.27 17.82
CA CYS A 128 8.65 -4.90 17.67
C CYS A 128 8.70 -4.18 19.02
N GLN A 129 9.46 -4.73 19.97
CA GLN A 129 9.53 -4.21 21.35
C GLN A 129 10.67 -3.21 21.56
N ARG A 130 11.08 -2.52 20.49
CA ARG A 130 12.11 -1.47 20.57
C ARG A 130 11.56 -0.30 21.40
N ILE A 131 12.41 0.30 22.23
CA ILE A 131 12.07 1.50 23.03
C ILE A 131 12.84 2.75 22.59
N HIS A 132 13.71 2.60 21.57
CA HIS A 132 14.51 3.66 21.01
C HIS A 132 14.46 3.60 19.48
N PRO A 133 14.57 4.75 18.79
CA PRO A 133 14.70 4.78 17.34
C PRO A 133 15.87 3.92 16.85
N LEU A 134 15.73 3.37 15.64
CA LEU A 134 16.80 2.64 14.98
C LEU A 134 17.94 3.58 14.57
N SER A 135 19.16 3.07 14.60
CA SER A 135 20.30 3.73 13.96
C SER A 135 20.20 3.68 12.42
N PRO A 136 20.89 4.56 11.68
CA PRO A 136 20.93 4.51 10.22
C PRO A 136 21.35 3.14 9.66
N GLN A 137 22.26 2.44 10.34
CA GLN A 137 22.73 1.11 9.93
C GLN A 137 21.64 0.05 10.12
N GLU A 138 20.92 0.09 11.25
CA GLU A 138 19.79 -0.81 11.50
C GLU A 138 18.68 -0.59 10.49
N VAL A 139 18.35 0.66 10.17
CA VAL A 139 17.38 0.98 9.12
C VAL A 139 17.84 0.46 7.76
N GLY A 140 19.12 0.62 7.44
CA GLY A 140 19.72 0.08 6.22
C GLY A 140 19.53 -1.43 6.10
N LYS A 141 19.75 -2.16 7.20
CA LYS A 141 19.62 -3.62 7.26
C LYS A 141 18.16 -4.10 7.23
N LEU A 142 17.30 -3.49 8.04
CA LEU A 142 15.93 -3.96 8.29
C LEU A 142 15.03 -3.80 7.06
N PHE A 143 15.27 -2.75 6.27
CA PHE A 143 14.49 -2.41 5.08
C PHE A 143 15.26 -2.63 3.76
N SER A 144 16.43 -3.28 3.79
CA SER A 144 17.19 -3.55 2.56
C SER A 144 16.41 -4.46 1.62
N VAL A 145 16.20 -4.02 0.37
CA VAL A 145 15.57 -4.82 -0.68
C VAL A 145 16.41 -6.04 -1.06
N ASP A 146 17.72 -6.01 -0.82
CA ASP A 146 18.65 -7.11 -1.12
C ASP A 146 18.49 -8.29 -0.17
N ASN A 147 17.96 -8.06 1.04
CA ASN A 147 17.87 -9.07 2.08
C ASN A 147 16.58 -9.90 2.01
N ASN A 148 15.63 -9.54 1.12
CA ASN A 148 14.28 -10.13 1.02
C ASN A 148 13.63 -10.41 2.39
N GLY A 149 13.86 -9.52 3.35
CA GLY A 149 13.40 -9.64 4.74
C GLY A 149 11.93 -9.26 4.90
N THR A 150 11.41 -9.40 6.11
CA THR A 150 9.98 -9.20 6.37
C THR A 150 9.50 -7.76 6.15
N ASN A 151 10.36 -6.73 6.22
CA ASN A 151 9.94 -5.33 6.08
C ASN A 151 10.26 -4.70 4.69
N VAL A 152 10.76 -5.49 3.73
CA VAL A 152 11.22 -4.96 2.43
C VAL A 152 10.10 -4.39 1.58
N GLU A 153 8.85 -4.82 1.81
CA GLU A 153 7.70 -4.38 1.03
C GLU A 153 7.52 -2.87 1.11
N THR A 154 7.94 -2.25 2.20
CA THR A 154 7.87 -0.81 2.39
C THR A 154 8.59 -0.07 1.25
N ARG A 155 9.83 -0.47 0.95
CA ARG A 155 10.61 0.15 -0.13
C ARG A 155 10.17 -0.32 -1.51
N LEU A 156 9.76 -1.58 -1.67
CA LEU A 156 9.26 -2.09 -2.94
C LEU A 156 7.98 -1.37 -3.39
N VAL A 157 6.99 -1.21 -2.49
CA VAL A 157 5.76 -0.46 -2.79
C VAL A 157 6.09 0.97 -3.21
N ASN A 158 7.02 1.62 -2.53
CA ASN A 158 7.41 2.99 -2.87
C ASN A 158 8.14 3.09 -4.22
N GLN A 159 8.94 2.10 -4.62
CA GLN A 159 9.56 2.07 -5.96
C GLN A 159 8.48 2.11 -7.06
N HIS A 160 7.43 1.30 -6.91
CA HIS A 160 6.28 1.32 -7.83
C HIS A 160 5.51 2.63 -7.76
N LEU A 161 5.35 3.19 -6.56
CA LEU A 161 4.69 4.46 -6.35
C LEU A 161 5.41 5.60 -7.09
N TYR A 162 6.70 5.80 -6.83
CA TYR A 162 7.47 6.89 -7.46
C TYR A 162 7.43 6.77 -9.00
N LYS A 163 7.57 5.55 -9.53
CA LYS A 163 7.45 5.28 -10.96
C LYS A 163 6.10 5.71 -11.53
N ALA A 164 5.00 5.41 -10.83
CA ALA A 164 3.66 5.76 -11.29
C ALA A 164 3.36 7.26 -11.19
N LEU A 165 3.99 7.96 -10.24
CA LEU A 165 3.72 9.37 -9.96
C LEU A 165 4.63 10.35 -10.70
N ASP A 166 5.73 9.89 -11.29
CA ASP A 166 6.74 10.70 -11.99
C ASP A 166 6.15 11.66 -13.04
N SER A 167 5.06 11.26 -13.70
CA SER A 167 4.35 12.07 -14.70
C SER A 167 2.92 12.46 -14.29
N SER A 168 2.61 12.40 -13.00
CA SER A 168 1.27 12.69 -12.46
C SER A 168 1.20 14.07 -11.80
N VAL A 169 0.00 14.57 -11.55
CA VAL A 169 -0.22 15.84 -10.82
C VAL A 169 -0.17 15.68 -9.29
N PHE A 170 0.08 14.47 -8.79
CA PHE A 170 0.10 14.18 -7.37
C PHE A 170 1.33 14.76 -6.67
N ASN A 171 1.11 15.35 -5.50
CA ASN A 171 2.17 15.70 -4.57
C ASN A 171 2.54 14.47 -3.73
N VAL A 172 3.81 14.11 -3.68
CA VAL A 172 4.26 13.01 -2.83
C VAL A 172 4.40 13.53 -1.39
N LEU A 173 3.65 12.93 -0.47
CA LEU A 173 3.82 13.12 0.96
C LEU A 173 4.76 12.02 1.48
N ASP A 174 6.06 12.31 1.50
CA ASP A 174 7.07 11.31 1.82
C ASP A 174 7.28 11.17 3.34
N ILE A 175 6.64 10.15 3.91
CA ILE A 175 6.72 9.83 5.34
C ILE A 175 7.61 8.62 5.62
N THR A 176 8.01 7.88 4.59
CA THR A 176 8.59 6.54 4.77
C THR A 176 9.92 6.63 5.49
N ARG A 177 10.85 7.42 4.95
CA ARG A 177 12.24 7.44 5.44
C ARG A 177 12.34 7.83 6.89
N MET A 178 11.61 8.87 7.33
CA MET A 178 11.58 9.26 8.74
C MET A 178 10.93 8.20 9.63
N SER A 179 9.91 7.51 9.12
CA SER A 179 9.17 6.51 9.88
C SER A 179 9.95 5.20 10.03
N GLU A 180 10.86 4.88 9.10
CA GLU A 180 11.76 3.72 9.20
C GLU A 180 12.67 3.78 10.45
N PHE A 181 12.91 4.97 11.00
CA PHE A 181 13.68 5.11 12.24
C PHE A 181 12.84 4.80 13.48
N ARG A 182 11.51 4.85 13.37
CA ARG A 182 10.60 4.92 14.53
C ARG A 182 10.08 3.55 14.97
N ALA A 183 10.96 2.55 15.03
CA ALA A 183 10.61 1.23 15.57
C ALA A 183 10.09 1.28 17.02
N ASP A 184 10.37 2.37 17.75
CA ASP A 184 9.94 2.65 19.11
C ASP A 184 8.49 3.11 19.26
N ALA A 185 7.79 3.41 18.16
CA ALA A 185 6.49 4.08 18.20
C ALA A 185 5.29 3.15 17.87
N HIS A 186 5.53 1.84 17.82
CA HIS A 186 4.47 0.85 17.63
C HIS A 186 3.80 0.48 18.96
N PRO A 187 2.49 0.13 18.96
CA PRO A 187 1.82 -0.42 20.13
C PRO A 187 2.44 -1.73 20.63
N SER A 188 3.03 -2.53 19.73
CA SER A 188 3.56 -3.86 20.06
C SER A 188 2.51 -4.68 20.82
N THR A 189 2.82 -5.15 22.02
CA THR A 189 1.92 -5.95 22.88
C THR A 189 0.71 -5.16 23.39
N ALA A 190 0.76 -3.83 23.40
CA ALA A 190 -0.34 -2.97 23.80
C ALA A 190 -1.38 -2.75 22.69
N GLY A 191 -1.19 -3.33 21.49
CA GLY A 191 -2.10 -3.20 20.35
C GLY A 191 -3.43 -3.96 20.47
N GLY A 192 -3.67 -4.66 21.59
CA GLY A 192 -4.91 -5.42 21.83
C GLY A 192 -5.07 -6.66 20.94
N LYS A 193 -3.98 -7.12 20.32
CA LYS A 193 -3.93 -8.31 19.45
C LYS A 193 -3.28 -9.48 20.17
N LYS A 194 -3.49 -10.70 19.64
CA LYS A 194 -2.83 -11.92 20.14
C LYS A 194 -1.34 -12.03 19.76
N HIS A 195 -0.88 -11.11 18.92
CA HIS A 195 0.50 -10.97 18.46
C HIS A 195 0.88 -9.48 18.56
N ASP A 196 2.16 -9.16 18.48
CA ASP A 196 2.63 -7.77 18.46
C ASP A 196 2.04 -7.00 17.27
N ASP A 197 1.58 -5.78 17.53
CA ASP A 197 1.17 -4.85 16.48
C ASP A 197 2.35 -3.97 16.05
N CYS A 198 3.02 -4.40 14.98
CA CYS A 198 4.17 -3.71 14.40
C CYS A 198 3.83 -2.96 13.11
N MET A 199 2.53 -2.73 12.86
CA MET A 199 2.03 -2.07 11.65
C MET A 199 1.31 -0.77 11.95
N HIS A 200 0.60 -0.70 13.08
CA HIS A 200 -0.08 0.52 13.53
C HIS A 200 0.83 1.35 14.44
N TRP A 201 0.45 2.59 14.68
CA TRP A 201 1.25 3.54 15.47
C TRP A 201 0.51 3.92 16.74
N CYS A 202 1.26 4.14 17.83
CA CYS A 202 0.73 4.77 19.03
C CYS A 202 0.28 6.21 18.73
N LEU A 203 -0.77 6.65 19.43
CA LEU A 203 -1.22 8.05 19.46
C LEU A 203 -1.12 8.59 20.89
N PRO A 204 -0.58 9.80 21.11
CA PRO A 204 0.12 10.65 20.12
C PRO A 204 1.44 10.00 19.65
N GLY A 205 1.94 10.39 18.47
CA GLY A 205 3.13 9.77 17.89
C GLY A 205 3.48 10.18 16.46
N VAL A 206 4.07 9.24 15.73
CA VAL A 206 4.64 9.44 14.39
C VAL A 206 3.61 9.97 13.38
N THR A 207 2.35 9.54 13.51
CA THR A 207 1.24 9.99 12.67
C THR A 207 0.90 11.47 12.87
N ASP A 208 1.20 12.05 14.04
CA ASP A 208 1.02 13.49 14.26
C ASP A 208 2.06 14.26 13.43
N THR A 209 3.30 13.80 13.39
CA THR A 209 4.34 14.38 12.53
C THR A 209 4.01 14.24 11.04
N TRP A 210 3.32 13.17 10.63
CA TRP A 210 2.83 13.07 9.24
C TRP A 210 1.79 14.13 8.91
N ASN A 211 0.92 14.47 9.87
CA ASN A 211 -0.05 15.54 9.72
C ASN A 211 0.65 16.91 9.66
N ASP A 212 1.67 17.13 10.49
CA ASP A 212 2.48 18.36 10.44
C ASP A 212 3.16 18.53 9.07
N LEU A 213 3.73 17.44 8.53
CA LEU A 213 4.30 17.44 7.18
C LEU A 213 3.25 17.73 6.12
N PHE A 214 2.07 17.11 6.21
CA PHE A 214 0.97 17.36 5.30
C PHE A 214 0.56 18.85 5.30
N VAL A 215 0.36 19.44 6.48
CA VAL A 215 -0.01 20.86 6.61
C VAL A 215 1.08 21.76 6.01
N ALA A 216 2.35 21.51 6.33
CA ALA A 216 3.45 22.27 5.76
C ALA A 216 3.52 22.15 4.22
N HIS A 217 3.26 20.98 3.65
CA HIS A 217 3.19 20.80 2.20
C HIS A 217 1.98 21.54 1.60
N LEU A 218 0.82 21.48 2.25
CA LEU A 218 -0.40 22.14 1.79
C LEU A 218 -0.21 23.67 1.74
N ASP A 219 0.35 24.26 2.79
CA ASP A 219 0.64 25.70 2.87
C ASP A 219 1.61 26.13 1.76
N ASN A 220 2.64 25.33 1.48
CA ASN A 220 3.60 25.60 0.42
C ASN A 220 2.97 25.56 -0.98
N ILE A 221 1.96 24.73 -1.22
CA ILE A 221 1.23 24.67 -2.49
C ILE A 221 0.34 25.89 -2.63
N GLN A 222 -0.39 26.25 -1.57
CA GLN A 222 -1.31 27.38 -1.57
C GLN A 222 -0.57 28.72 -1.70
N GLY A 223 0.60 28.87 -1.08
CA GLY A 223 1.41 30.08 -1.20
C GLY A 223 2.08 30.31 -2.56
N ARG A 224 1.99 29.35 -3.49
CA ARG A 224 2.51 29.47 -4.87
C ARG A 224 1.44 29.90 -5.89
N ASN A 225 0.16 29.89 -5.50
CA ASN A 225 -0.99 30.33 -6.30
C ASN A 225 -1.41 31.74 -5.91
#